data_AF-A0A424NHJ7-F1
#
_entry.id   AF-A0A424NHJ7-F1
#
_cell.length_a   1.000
_cell.length_b   1.000
_cell.length_c   1.000
_cell.angle_alpha   90.00
_cell.angle_beta   90.00
_cell.angle_gamma   90.00
#
_symmetry.space_group_name_H-M   'P 1'
#
loop_
_entity.id
_entity.type
_entity.pdbx_description
1 polymer ?
#
loop_
_entity_poly.entity_id
_entity_poly.type
_entity_poly.pdbx_seq_one_letter_code
_entity_poly.pdbx_strand_id
1 'polypeptide(L)' 'MKKINHIGVAVYSLDDSVEIFKKVLNINPSKKETVESEGVETIFFNLGESKIELIS' A
#
# COMPACT_ATOMS: atom_id res chain seq x y z
N MET A 1 2.87 -17.81 16.79
CA MET A 1 1.55 -17.32 16.34
C MET A 1 1.64 -16.84 14.90
N LYS A 2 0.62 -17.06 14.07
CA LYS A 2 0.55 -16.49 12.71
C LYS A 2 0.15 -15.02 12.81
N LYS A 3 0.84 -14.13 12.08
CA LYS A 3 0.57 -12.69 12.04
C LYS A 3 0.12 -12.28 10.64
N ILE A 4 -0.65 -11.20 10.54
CA ILE A 4 -1.02 -10.60 9.24
C ILE A 4 0.20 -9.88 8.67
N ASN A 5 0.57 -10.20 7.43
CA ASN A 5 1.69 -9.55 6.77
C ASN A 5 1.31 -8.19 6.19
N HIS A 6 0.18 -8.13 5.48
CA HIS A 6 -0.36 -6.90 4.91
C HIS A 6 -1.87 -7.01 4.69
N ILE A 7 -2.51 -5.86 4.47
CA ILE A 7 -3.88 -5.73 3.97
C ILE A 7 -3.80 -5.02 2.61
N GLY A 8 -4.25 -5.70 1.55
CA GLY A 8 -4.38 -5.12 0.22
C GLY A 8 -5.66 -4.31 0.08
N VAL A 9 -5.56 -3.13 -0.54
CA VAL A 9 -6.70 -2.23 -0.81
C VAL A 9 -6.66 -1.86 -2.28
N ALA A 10 -7.61 -2.36 -3.06
CA ALA A 10 -7.79 -1.94 -4.44
C ALA A 10 -8.30 -0.50 -4.47
N VAL A 11 -7.66 0.35 -5.28
CA VAL A 11 -7.96 1.77 -5.37
C VAL A 11 -8.06 2.22 -6.82
N TYR A 12 -8.93 3.19 -7.10
CA TYR A 12 -9.09 3.73 -8.44
C TYR A 12 -7.87 4.55 -8.91
N SER A 13 -7.22 5.25 -7.99
CA SER A 13 -6.08 6.14 -8.24
C SER A 13 -5.07 5.97 -7.12
N LEU A 14 -3.88 5.49 -7.47
CA LEU A 14 -2.78 5.34 -6.51
C LEU A 14 -2.33 6.71 -5.98
N ASP A 15 -2.23 7.73 -6.84
CA ASP A 15 -1.77 9.06 -6.46
C ASP A 15 -2.72 9.71 -5.43
N ASP A 16 -4.03 9.69 -5.69
CA ASP A 16 -5.02 10.24 -4.75
C ASP A 16 -5.04 9.47 -3.43
N SER A 17 -4.96 8.14 -3.53
CA SER A 17 -4.98 7.27 -2.35
C SER A 17 -3.72 7.44 -1.51
N VAL A 18 -2.55 7.57 -2.12
CA VAL A 18 -1.30 7.84 -1.39
C VAL A 18 -1.40 9.13 -0.60
N GLU A 19 -1.96 10.19 -1.18
CA GLU A 19 -2.13 11.46 -0.46
C GLU A 19 -3.12 11.35 0.71
N ILE A 20 -4.19 10.56 0.57
CA ILE A 20 -5.12 10.27 1.67
C ILE A 20 -4.41 9.48 2.78
N PHE A 21 -3.77 8.37 2.43
CA PHE A 21 -3.14 7.47 3.41
C PHE A 21 -1.94 8.12 4.11
N LYS A 22 -1.16 8.96 3.41
CA LYS A 22 -0.11 9.79 4.03
C LYS A 22 -0.67 10.70 5.12
N LYS A 23 -1.79 11.37 4.85
CA LYS A 23 -2.43 12.29 5.80
C LYS A 23 -3.05 11.56 7.00
N VAL A 24 -3.73 10.44 6.75
CA VAL A 24 -4.43 9.67 7.80
C VAL A 24 -3.44 8.94 8.70
N LEU A 25 -2.42 8.31 8.13
CA LEU A 25 -1.46 7.51 8.87
C LEU A 25 -0.25 8.32 9.38
N ASN A 26 -0.08 9.55 8.87
CA ASN A 26 1.07 10.41 9.14
C ASN A 26 2.43 9.73 8.87
N ILE A 27 2.48 8.94 7.80
CA ILE A 27 3.69 8.23 7.34
C ILE A 27 3.80 8.33 5.82
N ASN A 28 5.03 8.28 5.30
CA ASN A 28 5.27 8.21 3.86
C ASN A 28 5.21 6.75 3.37
N PRO A 29 4.84 6.53 2.10
CA PRO A 29 4.92 5.19 1.52
C PRO A 29 6.37 4.69 1.53
N SER A 30 6.55 3.40 1.80
CA SER A 30 7.85 2.76 1.97
C SER A 30 8.42 2.17 0.69
N LYS A 31 7.54 1.73 -0.22
CA LYS A 31 7.92 1.12 -1.50
C LYS A 31 6.81 1.35 -2.53
N LYS A 32 7.21 1.51 -3.78
CA LYS A 32 6.37 1.45 -4.97
C LYS A 32 6.90 0.35 -5.87
N GLU A 33 6.03 -0.47 -6.44
CA GLU A 33 6.39 -1.63 -7.26
C GLU A 33 5.39 -1.83 -8.37
N THR A 34 5.86 -2.20 -9.56
CA THR A 34 5.01 -2.67 -10.65
C THR A 34 5.14 -4.19 -10.72
N VAL A 35 4.02 -4.90 -10.62
CA VAL A 35 3.97 -6.36 -10.70
C VAL A 35 3.48 -6.75 -12.09
N GLU A 36 4.41 -6.84 -13.04
CA GLU A 36 4.10 -7.04 -14.46
C GLU A 36 3.27 -8.31 -14.73
N SER A 37 3.49 -9.40 -13.98
CA SER A 37 2.73 -10.65 -14.16
C SER A 37 1.24 -10.50 -13.86
N GLU A 38 0.92 -9.60 -12.93
CA GLU A 38 -0.45 -9.33 -12.48
C GLU A 38 -1.03 -8.06 -13.13
N GLY A 39 -0.22 -7.29 -13.85
CA GLY A 39 -0.63 -6.07 -14.54
C GLY A 39 -1.02 -4.92 -13.59
N VAL A 40 -0.49 -4.90 -12.36
CA VAL A 40 -0.83 -3.90 -11.34
C VAL A 40 0.39 -3.12 -10.87
N GLU A 41 0.14 -1.93 -10.33
CA GLU A 41 1.09 -1.16 -9.55
C GLU A 41 0.67 -1.16 -8.08
N THR A 42 1.64 -1.28 -7.18
CA THR A 42 1.38 -1.33 -5.74
C THR A 42 2.24 -0.35 -4.96
N ILE A 43 1.66 0.20 -3.89
CA ILE A 43 2.32 1.13 -2.97
C ILE A 43 2.12 0.69 -1.53
N PHE A 44 3.22 0.59 -0.79
CA PHE A 44 3.24 0.05 0.56
C PHE A 44 3.35 1.16 1.62
N PHE A 45 2.62 0.99 2.72
CA PHE A 45 2.76 1.77 3.95
C PHE A 45 3.09 0.83 5.11
N ASN A 46 4.24 1.04 5.77
CA ASN A 46 4.67 0.19 6.89
C ASN A 46 4.05 0.65 8.22
N LEU A 47 3.39 -0.27 8.92
CA LEU A 47 2.74 -0.06 10.22
C LEU A 47 3.37 -0.95 11.30
N GLY A 48 4.70 -1.03 11.31
CA GLY A 48 5.45 -1.95 12.16
C GLY A 48 5.51 -3.35 11.56
N GLU A 49 4.82 -4.32 12.16
CA GLU A 49 4.86 -5.73 11.74
C GLU A 49 3.93 -6.05 10.55
N SER A 50 3.02 -5.13 10.22
CA SER A 50 2.05 -5.26 9.14
C SER A 50 2.13 -4.05 8.20
N LYS A 51 1.54 -4.19 7.01
CA LYS A 51 1.55 -3.14 5.97
C LYS A 51 0.15 -2.91 5.42
N ILE A 52 -0.06 -1.72 4.87
CA ILE A 52 -1.13 -1.49 3.91
C ILE A 52 -0.51 -1.47 2.52
N GLU A 53 -1.12 -2.17 1.57
CA GLU A 53 -0.72 -2.24 0.17
C GLU A 53 -1.85 -1.68 -0.68
N LEU A 54 -1.64 -0.52 -1.28
CA LEU A 54 -2.57 0.05 -2.25
C LEU A 54 -2.29 -0.58 -3.61
N ILE A 55 -3.33 -1.00 -4.32
CA ILE A 55 -3.23 -1.74 -5.60
C ILE A 55 -4.11 -1.02 -6.64
N SER A 56 -3.54 -0.67 -7.80
CA SER A 56 -4.28 -0.10 -8.94
C SER A 56 -5.07 -1.14 -9.71
#